data_AF-A0A7K4VT10-F1
#
_entry.id   AF-A0A7K4VT10-F1
#
_cell.length_a   1.000
_cell.length_b   1.000
_cell.length_c   1.000
_cell.angle_alpha   90.00
_cell.angle_beta   90.00
_cell.angle_gamma   90.00
#
_symmetry.space_group_name_H-M   'P 1'
#
loop_
_entity.id
_entity.type
_entity.pdbx_description
1 polymer ?
#
loop_
_entity_poly.entity_id
_entity_poly.type
_entity_poly.pdbx_seq_one_letter_code
_entity_poly.pdbx_strand_id
1 'polypeptide(L)'
;QARVERMEQFQKEKEELDKGCRECKRKLAECLKKMKELELAEPESGRGELEKLQAEAQQLRNEEKSWENKLEELRKKEKNMPWNVDTLSKDGFSKSVFNVKPEEKEETEEQKEKKHKTFVERYEKQIKHFGMLRRWDDSQKYLSDNPHLVCEETANYLVIWCIDLEVEEKHALMEQVAHQTIVMQFILELAKSLKVDPRACFRQFFTKIKTADQQYLEGFTEELEAFKERVRGRARARLEKALREYEEEERQKRLGPGGLDPVEVYESLP
;
A
#
# COMPACT_ATOMS: atom_id res chain seq x y z
N GLN A 1 -0.30 -33.18 -20.47
CA GLN A 1 0.37 -34.37 -21.03
C GLN A 1 0.76 -34.22 -22.51
N ALA A 2 -0.16 -34.36 -23.47
CA ALA A 2 0.18 -34.53 -24.90
C ALA A 2 1.01 -33.40 -25.56
N ARG A 3 0.99 -32.18 -25.02
CA ARG A 3 1.87 -31.08 -25.48
C ARG A 3 3.30 -31.27 -25.02
N VAL A 4 3.48 -31.58 -23.74
CA VAL A 4 4.79 -31.78 -23.11
C VAL A 4 5.47 -33.00 -23.73
N GLU A 5 4.74 -34.09 -23.89
CA GLU A 5 5.23 -35.32 -24.55
C GLU A 5 5.69 -35.07 -25.99
N ARG A 6 4.95 -34.25 -26.76
CA ARG A 6 5.35 -33.87 -28.14
C ARG A 6 6.62 -33.02 -28.16
N MET A 7 6.76 -32.07 -27.23
CA MET A 7 7.98 -31.26 -27.14
C MET A 7 9.18 -32.08 -26.66
N GLU A 8 8.97 -33.03 -25.74
CA GLU A 8 10.02 -33.97 -25.30
C GLU A 8 10.46 -34.91 -26.42
N GLN A 9 9.53 -35.47 -27.18
CA GLN A 9 9.84 -36.30 -28.35
C GLN A 9 10.60 -35.50 -29.41
N PHE A 10 10.18 -34.26 -29.66
CA PHE A 10 10.84 -33.35 -30.59
C PHE A 10 12.28 -33.03 -30.15
N GLN A 11 12.48 -32.78 -28.86
CA GLN A 11 13.79 -32.52 -28.29
C GLN A 11 14.71 -33.75 -28.36
N LYS A 12 14.18 -34.95 -28.07
CA LYS A 12 14.92 -36.22 -28.23
C LYS A 12 15.30 -36.48 -29.70
N GLU A 13 14.38 -36.26 -30.64
CA GLU A 13 14.66 -36.39 -32.09
C GLU A 13 15.80 -35.44 -32.50
N LYS A 14 15.78 -34.19 -32.00
CA LYS A 14 16.82 -33.20 -32.25
C LYS A 14 18.19 -33.60 -31.69
N GLU A 15 18.24 -34.12 -30.47
CA GLU A 15 19.48 -34.57 -29.84
C GLU A 15 20.08 -35.79 -30.54
N GLU A 16 19.26 -36.77 -30.93
CA GLU A 16 19.74 -37.95 -31.66
C GLU A 16 20.21 -37.61 -33.08
N LEU A 17 19.53 -36.69 -33.78
CA LEU A 17 19.96 -36.20 -35.09
C LEU A 17 21.28 -35.41 -35.01
N ASP A 18 21.46 -34.58 -33.97
CA ASP A 18 22.72 -33.84 -33.75
C ASP A 18 23.88 -34.79 -33.42
N LYS A 19 23.67 -35.80 -32.56
CA LYS A 19 24.67 -36.84 -32.28
C LYS A 19 25.06 -37.61 -33.55
N GLY A 20 24.07 -38.09 -34.32
CA GLY A 20 24.31 -38.82 -35.56
C GLY A 20 25.08 -38.00 -36.60
N CYS A 21 24.75 -36.71 -36.74
CA CYS A 21 25.48 -35.78 -37.62
C CYS A 21 26.93 -35.59 -37.17
N ARG A 22 27.17 -35.36 -35.87
CA ARG A 22 28.52 -35.20 -35.30
C ARG A 22 29.37 -36.47 -35.47
N GLU A 23 28.77 -37.63 -35.26
CA GLU A 23 29.47 -38.92 -35.43
C GLU A 23 29.84 -39.19 -36.89
N CYS A 24 28.93 -38.92 -37.84
CA CYS A 24 29.22 -39.06 -39.26
C CYS A 24 30.32 -38.09 -39.71
N LYS A 25 30.26 -36.82 -39.27
CA LYS A 25 31.31 -35.82 -39.55
C LYS A 25 32.67 -36.26 -39.00
N ARG A 26 32.71 -36.81 -37.79
CA ARG A 26 33.94 -37.35 -37.18
C ARG A 26 34.49 -38.54 -37.99
N LYS A 27 33.66 -39.54 -38.29
CA LYS A 27 34.07 -40.72 -39.07
C LYS A 27 34.56 -40.34 -40.47
N LEU A 28 33.91 -39.38 -41.11
CA LEU A 28 34.28 -38.87 -42.42
C LEU A 28 35.62 -38.13 -42.38
N ALA A 29 35.85 -37.30 -41.36
CA ALA A 29 37.15 -36.64 -41.16
C ALA A 29 38.28 -37.65 -40.90
N GLU A 30 38.02 -38.70 -40.10
CA GLU A 30 38.97 -39.79 -39.85
C GLU A 30 39.27 -40.60 -41.12
N CYS A 31 38.25 -40.91 -41.94
CA CYS A 31 38.44 -41.62 -43.22
C CYS A 31 39.24 -40.79 -44.23
N LEU A 32 38.93 -39.49 -44.36
CA LEU A 32 39.69 -38.59 -45.24
C LEU A 32 41.15 -38.43 -44.78
N LYS A 33 41.41 -38.46 -43.48
CA LYS A 33 42.77 -38.44 -42.94
C LYS A 33 43.53 -39.71 -43.29
N LYS A 34 42.90 -40.88 -43.09
CA LYS A 34 43.48 -42.19 -43.46
C LYS A 34 43.73 -42.33 -44.96
N MET A 35 42.85 -41.79 -45.82
CA MET A 35 43.09 -41.76 -47.26
C MET A 35 44.33 -40.95 -47.62
N LYS A 36 44.51 -39.76 -47.02
CA LYS A 36 45.72 -38.94 -47.24
C LYS A 36 47.00 -39.62 -46.74
N GLU A 37 46.93 -40.31 -45.60
CA GLU A 37 48.05 -41.09 -45.05
C GLU A 37 48.44 -42.27 -45.95
N LEU A 38 47.46 -42.94 -46.58
CA LEU A 38 47.69 -44.04 -47.52
C LEU A 38 48.15 -43.59 -48.91
N GLU A 39 47.74 -42.41 -49.38
CA GLU A 39 48.27 -41.81 -50.61
C GLU A 39 49.75 -41.38 -50.49
N LEU A 40 50.22 -41.13 -49.25
CA LEU A 40 51.62 -40.81 -48.94
C LEU A 40 52.50 -42.05 -48.75
N ALA A 41 51.92 -43.25 -48.62
CA ALA A 41 52.62 -44.53 -48.52
C ALA A 41 52.74 -45.20 -49.91
N GLU A 42 53.76 -46.05 -50.13
CA GLU A 42 54.14 -46.52 -51.48
C GLU A 42 52.99 -47.20 -52.31
N PRO A 43 53.03 -47.10 -53.67
CA PRO A 43 51.84 -47.24 -54.52
C PRO A 43 51.34 -48.67 -54.78
N GLU A 44 52.14 -49.70 -54.48
CA GLU A 44 51.91 -51.07 -54.98
C GLU A 44 51.17 -52.00 -53.99
N SER A 45 50.99 -51.62 -52.71
CA SER A 45 50.35 -52.48 -51.69
C SER A 45 48.97 -51.99 -51.20
N GLY A 46 48.65 -50.70 -51.36
CA GLY A 46 47.47 -50.07 -50.74
C GLY A 46 46.26 -49.84 -51.65
N ARG A 47 46.33 -50.17 -52.95
CA ARG A 47 45.31 -49.75 -53.95
C ARG A 47 43.91 -50.30 -53.64
N GLY A 48 43.82 -51.53 -53.13
CA GLY A 48 42.55 -52.15 -52.71
C GLY A 48 42.04 -51.65 -51.35
N GLU A 49 42.89 -51.12 -50.48
CA GLU A 49 42.46 -50.45 -49.24
C GLU A 49 42.00 -49.01 -49.52
N LEU A 50 42.66 -48.32 -50.44
CA LEU A 50 42.29 -46.99 -50.90
C LEU A 50 40.89 -46.99 -51.56
N GLU A 51 40.59 -47.96 -52.42
CA GLU A 51 39.24 -48.13 -53.01
C GLU A 51 38.16 -48.41 -51.95
N LYS A 52 38.48 -49.22 -50.93
CA LYS A 52 37.56 -49.50 -49.81
C LYS A 52 37.30 -48.25 -48.97
N LEU A 53 38.34 -47.50 -48.62
CA LEU A 53 38.23 -46.23 -47.89
C LEU A 53 37.53 -45.14 -48.72
N GLN A 54 37.73 -45.14 -50.04
CA GLN A 54 37.01 -44.24 -50.95
C GLN A 54 35.52 -44.57 -50.99
N ALA A 55 35.16 -45.85 -51.07
CA ALA A 55 33.78 -46.31 -50.99
C ALA A 55 33.14 -45.98 -49.62
N GLU A 56 33.88 -46.18 -48.52
CA GLU A 56 33.44 -45.86 -47.15
C GLU A 56 33.27 -44.34 -46.95
N ALA A 57 34.19 -43.51 -47.47
CA ALA A 57 34.07 -42.06 -47.44
C ALA A 57 32.88 -41.57 -48.28
N GLN A 58 32.61 -42.21 -49.41
CA GLN A 58 31.46 -41.90 -50.25
C GLN A 58 30.14 -42.30 -49.58
N GLN A 59 30.11 -43.42 -48.86
CA GLN A 59 28.97 -43.82 -48.02
C GLN A 59 28.75 -42.82 -46.88
N LEU A 60 29.81 -42.45 -46.14
CA LEU A 60 29.72 -41.47 -45.05
C LEU A 60 29.29 -40.07 -45.55
N ARG A 61 29.65 -39.68 -46.78
CA ARG A 61 29.16 -38.44 -47.41
C ARG A 61 27.66 -38.50 -47.70
N ASN A 62 27.16 -39.64 -48.18
CA ASN A 62 25.74 -39.84 -48.41
C ASN A 62 24.97 -39.85 -47.08
N GLU A 63 25.53 -40.44 -46.04
CA GLU A 63 24.99 -40.41 -44.69
C GLU A 63 24.96 -38.99 -44.12
N GLU A 64 26.05 -38.23 -44.22
CA GLU A 64 26.10 -36.82 -43.81
C GLU A 64 25.01 -35.99 -44.49
N LYS A 65 24.86 -36.13 -45.82
CA LYS A 65 23.80 -35.47 -46.57
C LYS A 65 22.40 -35.89 -46.11
N SER A 66 22.22 -37.15 -45.72
CA SER A 66 20.96 -37.65 -45.16
C SER A 66 20.66 -37.04 -43.78
N TRP A 67 21.67 -36.82 -42.95
CA TRP A 67 21.53 -36.15 -41.64
C TRP A 67 21.25 -34.66 -41.81
N GLU A 68 21.92 -33.99 -42.76
CA GLU A 68 21.68 -32.59 -43.10
C GLU A 68 20.21 -32.38 -43.53
N ASN A 69 19.68 -33.26 -44.40
CA ASN A 69 18.28 -33.23 -44.81
C ASN A 69 17.32 -33.43 -43.61
N LYS A 70 17.63 -34.35 -42.69
CA LYS A 70 16.82 -34.58 -41.47
C LYS A 70 16.85 -33.37 -40.52
N LEU A 71 17.99 -32.70 -40.39
CA LEU A 71 18.12 -31.44 -39.63
C LEU A 71 17.31 -30.31 -40.26
N GLU A 72 17.27 -30.22 -41.59
CA GLU A 72 16.46 -29.23 -42.29
C GLU A 72 14.96 -29.48 -42.13
N GLU A 73 14.53 -30.75 -42.17
CA GLU A 73 13.15 -31.14 -41.83
C GLU A 73 12.79 -30.79 -40.37
N LEU A 74 13.71 -30.98 -39.42
CA LEU A 74 13.50 -30.50 -38.05
C LEU A 74 13.33 -28.99 -37.98
N ARG A 75 14.15 -28.19 -38.69
CA ARG A 75 13.99 -26.72 -38.71
C ARG A 75 12.64 -26.31 -39.29
N LYS A 76 12.12 -27.03 -40.29
CA LYS A 76 10.75 -26.81 -40.81
C LYS A 76 9.69 -27.14 -39.76
N LYS A 77 9.87 -28.24 -39.02
CA LYS A 77 9.00 -28.61 -37.88
C LYS A 77 9.05 -27.55 -36.76
N GLU A 78 10.22 -26.95 -36.46
CA GLU A 78 10.35 -25.83 -35.51
C GLU A 78 9.58 -24.59 -35.97
N LYS A 79 9.70 -24.21 -37.24
CA LYS A 79 8.96 -23.07 -37.82
C LYS A 79 7.44 -23.30 -37.81
N ASN A 80 7.01 -24.53 -38.03
CA ASN A 80 5.60 -24.92 -38.01
C ASN A 80 5.09 -25.25 -36.61
N MET A 81 5.94 -25.14 -35.58
CA MET A 81 5.57 -25.48 -34.21
C MET A 81 4.55 -24.46 -33.68
N PRO A 82 3.43 -24.92 -33.09
CA PRO A 82 2.45 -24.02 -32.53
C PRO A 82 3.02 -23.16 -31.39
N TRP A 83 2.72 -21.87 -31.44
CA TRP A 83 3.02 -20.94 -30.35
C TRP A 83 2.28 -21.36 -29.08
N ASN A 84 3.01 -21.41 -27.97
CA ASN A 84 2.50 -21.73 -26.64
C ASN A 84 3.28 -20.94 -25.59
N VAL A 85 2.88 -21.03 -24.31
CA VAL A 85 3.50 -20.25 -23.21
C VAL A 85 5.03 -20.41 -23.12
N ASP A 86 5.58 -21.54 -23.55
CA ASP A 86 7.01 -21.83 -23.52
C ASP A 86 7.75 -21.37 -24.78
N THR A 87 7.05 -21.19 -25.91
CA THR A 87 7.64 -20.72 -27.17
C THR A 87 7.40 -19.24 -27.45
N LEU A 88 6.34 -18.67 -26.88
CA LEU A 88 5.89 -17.30 -27.15
C LEU A 88 6.68 -16.25 -26.37
N SER A 89 7.08 -16.54 -25.14
CA SER A 89 7.85 -15.62 -24.31
C SER A 89 8.63 -16.35 -23.23
N LYS A 90 9.62 -15.65 -22.66
CA LYS A 90 10.30 -16.06 -21.43
C LYS A 90 10.06 -15.02 -20.35
N ASP A 91 10.07 -15.45 -19.10
CA ASP A 91 9.98 -14.51 -17.98
C ASP A 91 11.23 -13.62 -17.97
N GLY A 92 11.05 -12.35 -18.34
CA GLY A 92 12.13 -11.37 -18.40
C GLY A 92 12.39 -10.69 -17.05
N PHE A 93 11.35 -10.58 -16.22
CA PHE A 93 11.44 -9.96 -14.91
C PHE A 93 10.22 -10.35 -14.07
N SER A 94 10.48 -10.95 -12.91
CA SER A 94 9.45 -11.29 -11.94
C SER A 94 9.88 -10.80 -10.56
N LYS A 95 9.06 -9.91 -9.98
CA LYS A 95 9.26 -9.37 -8.63
C LYS A 95 7.91 -9.28 -7.93
N SER A 96 7.77 -10.00 -6.82
CA SER A 96 6.67 -9.83 -5.89
C SER A 96 7.06 -8.83 -4.79
N VAL A 97 6.10 -8.01 -4.37
CA VAL A 97 6.24 -7.12 -3.22
C VAL A 97 5.02 -7.34 -2.34
N PHE A 98 5.26 -7.82 -1.13
CA PHE A 98 4.23 -7.91 -0.10
C PHE A 98 4.27 -6.65 0.75
N ASN A 99 3.14 -5.98 0.91
CA ASN A 99 3.03 -4.80 1.76
C ASN A 99 2.87 -5.22 3.24
N VAL A 100 3.89 -5.88 3.78
CA VAL A 100 3.96 -6.17 5.22
C VAL A 100 4.28 -4.85 5.92
N LYS A 101 3.28 -4.28 6.60
CA LYS A 101 3.48 -3.05 7.36
C LYS A 101 4.42 -3.31 8.54
N PRO A 102 5.36 -2.39 8.84
CA PRO A 102 6.14 -2.46 10.06
C PRO A 102 5.23 -2.34 11.29
N GLU A 103 5.62 -2.95 12.41
CA GLU A 103 4.90 -2.81 13.68
C GLU A 103 4.84 -1.33 14.08
N GLU A 104 3.62 -0.86 14.40
CA GLU A 104 3.39 0.49 14.93
C GLU A 104 4.06 0.59 16.30
N LYS A 105 5.20 1.28 16.35
CA LYS A 105 5.80 1.72 17.60
C LYS A 105 4.92 2.83 18.18
N GLU A 106 4.67 2.77 19.49
CA GLU A 106 3.95 3.85 20.17
C GLU A 106 4.71 5.17 19.97
N GLU A 107 4.07 6.14 19.29
CA GLU A 107 4.62 7.49 19.11
C GLU A 107 4.75 8.17 20.48
N THR A 108 5.85 8.90 20.70
CA THR A 108 6.03 9.68 21.93
C THR A 108 5.05 10.87 21.97
N GLU A 109 4.66 11.31 23.16
CA GLU A 109 3.71 12.43 23.33
C GLU A 109 4.16 13.72 22.60
N GLU A 110 5.46 14.00 22.57
CA GLU A 110 6.01 15.14 21.84
C GLU A 110 5.83 15.02 20.31
N GLN A 111 5.90 13.80 19.77
CA GLN A 111 5.65 13.54 18.35
C GLN A 111 4.17 13.70 18.02
N LYS A 112 3.28 13.21 18.90
CA LYS A 112 1.83 13.40 18.76
C LYS A 112 1.46 14.89 18.76
N GLU A 113 2.09 15.70 19.62
CA GLU A 113 1.81 17.14 19.67
C GLU A 113 2.28 17.85 18.38
N LYS A 114 3.49 17.55 17.89
CA LYS A 114 4.00 18.13 16.62
C LYS A 114 3.14 17.72 15.43
N LYS A 115 2.74 16.45 15.38
CA LYS A 115 1.82 15.92 14.38
C LYS A 115 0.46 16.61 14.48
N HIS A 116 -0.07 16.81 15.68
CA HIS A 116 -1.32 17.52 15.89
C HIS A 116 -1.26 18.96 15.36
N LYS A 117 -0.24 19.73 15.74
CA LYS A 117 -0.05 21.12 15.27
C LYS A 117 -0.01 21.21 13.74
N THR A 118 0.88 20.44 13.12
CA THR A 118 1.05 20.43 11.66
C THR A 118 -0.19 19.90 10.91
N PHE A 119 -0.88 18.90 11.47
CA PHE A 119 -2.10 18.34 10.90
C PHE A 119 -3.24 19.35 10.94
N VAL A 120 -3.46 19.98 12.09
CA VAL A 120 -4.49 21.01 12.27
C VAL A 120 -4.23 22.18 11.33
N GLU A 121 -3.02 22.71 11.29
CA GLU A 121 -2.66 23.81 10.38
C GLU A 121 -2.95 23.49 8.91
N ARG A 122 -2.67 22.25 8.49
CA ARG A 122 -2.86 21.82 7.10
C ARG A 122 -4.32 21.57 6.73
N TYR A 123 -5.09 21.01 7.65
CA TYR A 123 -6.45 20.50 7.38
C TYR A 123 -7.55 21.26 8.11
N GLU A 124 -7.25 22.39 8.75
CA GLU A 124 -8.18 23.18 9.55
C GLU A 124 -9.52 23.43 8.85
N LYS A 125 -9.46 23.91 7.59
CA LYS A 125 -10.65 24.20 6.78
C LYS A 125 -11.48 22.95 6.53
N GLN A 126 -10.83 21.81 6.32
CA GLN A 126 -11.51 20.56 6.05
C GLN A 126 -12.15 20.00 7.33
N ILE A 127 -11.48 20.13 8.48
CA ILE A 127 -12.01 19.75 9.78
C ILE A 127 -13.23 20.62 10.12
N LYS A 128 -13.14 21.94 9.94
CA LYS A 128 -14.27 22.86 10.14
C LYS A 128 -15.44 22.54 9.23
N HIS A 129 -15.18 22.23 7.96
CA HIS A 129 -16.22 21.81 7.02
C HIS A 129 -16.95 20.55 7.50
N PHE A 130 -16.20 19.52 7.92
CA PHE A 130 -16.79 18.32 8.51
C PHE A 130 -17.65 18.67 9.74
N GLY A 131 -17.15 19.51 10.65
CA GLY A 131 -17.88 19.94 11.84
C GLY A 131 -19.20 20.68 11.57
N MET A 132 -19.37 21.27 10.37
CA MET A 132 -20.60 21.96 9.98
C MET A 132 -21.64 21.02 9.34
N LEU A 133 -21.28 19.77 9.00
CA LEU A 133 -22.21 18.81 8.42
C LEU A 133 -23.23 18.30 9.46
N ARG A 134 -24.37 17.81 8.98
CA ARG A 134 -25.42 17.19 9.83
C ARG A 134 -25.79 15.81 9.33
N ARG A 135 -26.08 15.71 8.03
CA ARG A 135 -26.67 14.50 7.43
C ARG A 135 -25.62 13.39 7.39
N TRP A 136 -26.05 12.20 7.78
CA TRP A 136 -25.21 11.01 7.82
C TRP A 136 -24.56 10.69 6.46
N ASP A 137 -25.31 10.85 5.36
CA ASP A 137 -24.80 10.60 4.01
C ASP A 137 -23.70 11.60 3.63
N ASP A 138 -23.89 12.88 3.97
CA ASP A 138 -22.92 13.94 3.66
C ASP A 138 -21.64 13.75 4.48
N SER A 139 -21.75 13.49 5.79
CA SER A 139 -20.60 13.19 6.64
C SER A 139 -19.85 11.95 6.17
N GLN A 140 -20.55 10.87 5.81
CA GLN A 140 -19.94 9.64 5.30
C GLN A 140 -19.22 9.85 3.96
N LYS A 141 -19.84 10.59 3.04
CA LYS A 141 -19.24 10.94 1.75
C LYS A 141 -18.01 11.80 1.94
N TYR A 142 -18.11 12.84 2.78
CA TYR A 142 -17.02 13.77 3.02
C TYR A 142 -15.79 13.08 3.64
N LEU A 143 -15.99 12.17 4.60
CA LEU A 143 -14.90 11.35 5.16
C LEU A 143 -14.37 10.29 4.17
N SER A 144 -15.19 9.86 3.20
CA SER A 144 -14.70 9.00 2.11
C SER A 144 -13.80 9.75 1.15
N ASP A 145 -14.12 11.00 0.85
CA ASP A 145 -13.30 11.89 0.01
C ASP A 145 -12.05 12.39 0.76
N ASN A 146 -12.12 12.46 2.10
CA ASN A 146 -11.03 12.91 2.97
C ASN A 146 -10.72 11.91 4.11
N PRO A 147 -10.21 10.70 3.82
CA PRO A 147 -9.99 9.66 4.84
C PRO A 147 -8.98 10.05 5.92
N HIS A 148 -8.04 10.96 5.61
CA HIS A 148 -7.03 11.42 6.56
C HIS A 148 -7.63 12.17 7.75
N LEU A 149 -8.84 12.72 7.63
CA LEU A 149 -9.57 13.38 8.72
C LEU A 149 -10.09 12.42 9.78
N VAL A 150 -10.16 11.13 9.48
CA VAL A 150 -10.60 10.10 10.43
C VAL A 150 -9.42 9.74 11.34
N CYS A 151 -9.20 10.57 12.37
CA CYS A 151 -8.13 10.43 13.35
C CYS A 151 -8.44 11.19 14.66
N GLU A 152 -7.65 10.94 15.71
CA GLU A 152 -7.82 11.57 17.03
C GLU A 152 -7.57 13.08 16.98
N GLU A 153 -6.66 13.54 16.13
CA GLU A 153 -6.32 14.96 16.00
C GLU A 153 -7.53 15.79 15.53
N THR A 154 -8.34 15.25 14.62
CA THR A 154 -9.59 15.89 14.18
C THR A 154 -10.58 15.99 15.34
N ALA A 155 -10.78 14.93 16.11
CA ALA A 155 -11.69 14.94 17.25
C ALA A 155 -11.24 15.99 18.29
N ASN A 156 -9.94 16.01 18.63
CA ASN A 156 -9.37 16.96 19.59
C ASN A 156 -9.56 18.41 19.15
N TYR A 157 -9.33 18.70 17.86
CA TYR A 157 -9.55 20.04 17.32
C TYR A 157 -11.02 20.46 17.41
N LEU A 158 -11.95 19.58 17.03
CA LEU A 158 -13.39 19.89 17.09
C LEU A 158 -13.87 20.16 18.53
N VAL A 159 -13.32 19.45 19.52
CA VAL A 159 -13.61 19.72 20.95
C VAL A 159 -13.16 21.12 21.36
N ILE A 160 -11.94 21.52 20.99
CA ILE A 160 -11.42 22.86 21.29
C ILE A 160 -12.29 23.90 20.59
N TRP A 161 -12.61 23.67 19.31
CA TRP A 161 -13.45 24.58 18.55
C TRP A 161 -14.85 24.74 19.14
N CYS A 162 -15.45 23.68 19.71
CA CYS A 162 -16.71 23.80 20.44
C CYS A 162 -16.61 24.73 21.65
N ILE A 163 -15.50 24.66 22.41
CA ILE A 163 -15.27 25.53 23.58
C ILE A 163 -15.09 26.97 23.13
N ASP A 164 -14.31 27.21 22.08
CA ASP A 164 -14.08 28.56 21.56
C ASP A 164 -15.39 29.17 21.04
N LEU A 165 -16.22 28.40 20.32
CA LEU A 165 -17.54 28.85 19.88
C LEU A 165 -18.49 29.19 21.03
N GLU A 166 -18.43 28.42 22.13
CA GLU A 166 -19.25 28.68 23.31
C GLU A 166 -18.80 29.96 24.05
N VAL A 167 -17.48 30.21 24.12
CA VAL A 167 -16.91 31.46 24.66
C VAL A 167 -17.27 32.66 23.77
N GLU A 168 -17.34 32.47 22.45
CA GLU A 168 -17.78 33.48 21.47
C GLU A 168 -19.31 33.65 21.39
N GLU A 169 -20.08 33.03 22.29
CA GLU A 169 -21.57 33.06 22.33
C GLU A 169 -22.26 32.50 21.08
N LYS A 170 -21.56 31.69 20.27
CA LYS A 170 -22.08 31.05 19.05
C LYS A 170 -22.70 29.69 19.34
N HIS A 171 -23.66 29.65 20.27
CA HIS A 171 -24.25 28.41 20.80
C HIS A 171 -24.84 27.48 19.73
N ALA A 172 -25.56 28.03 18.75
CA ALA A 172 -26.18 27.22 17.69
C ALA A 172 -25.13 26.50 16.82
N LEU A 173 -23.99 27.15 16.55
CA LEU A 173 -22.90 26.55 15.80
C LEU A 173 -22.13 25.55 16.68
N MET A 174 -21.93 25.85 17.96
CA MET A 174 -21.34 24.91 18.92
C MET A 174 -22.11 23.59 18.95
N GLU A 175 -23.44 23.62 19.03
CA GLU A 175 -24.24 22.39 19.06
C GLU A 175 -24.12 21.56 17.78
N GLN A 176 -23.99 22.23 16.63
CA GLN A 176 -23.77 21.58 15.35
C GLN A 176 -22.40 20.89 15.30
N VAL A 177 -21.34 21.58 15.73
CA VAL A 177 -19.99 21.03 15.78
C VAL A 177 -19.87 19.92 16.82
N ALA A 178 -20.57 20.05 17.96
CA ALA A 178 -20.64 19.04 19.00
C ALA A 178 -21.20 17.71 18.46
N HIS A 179 -22.25 17.77 17.64
CA HIS A 179 -22.79 16.58 16.98
C HIS A 179 -21.71 15.84 16.18
N GLN A 180 -20.99 16.55 15.29
CA GLN A 180 -19.93 15.94 14.48
C GLN A 180 -18.70 15.51 15.30
N THR A 181 -18.46 16.15 16.44
CA THR A 181 -17.42 15.75 17.39
C THR A 181 -17.71 14.37 17.97
N ILE A 182 -18.95 14.13 18.41
CA ILE A 182 -19.38 12.83 18.92
C ILE A 182 -19.36 11.76 17.82
N VAL A 183 -19.74 12.13 16.59
CA VAL A 183 -19.61 11.23 15.42
C VAL A 183 -18.17 10.75 15.26
N MET A 184 -17.20 11.66 15.29
CA MET A 184 -15.79 11.28 15.17
C MET A 184 -15.33 10.42 16.36
N GLN A 185 -15.75 10.77 17.59
CA GLN A 185 -15.41 9.99 18.78
C GLN A 185 -15.95 8.56 18.73
N PHE A 186 -17.20 8.37 18.31
CA PHE A 186 -17.79 7.03 18.16
C PHE A 186 -17.11 6.22 17.05
N ILE A 187 -16.68 6.86 15.95
CA ILE A 187 -15.88 6.19 14.91
C ILE A 187 -14.56 5.68 15.51
N LEU A 188 -13.87 6.51 16.27
CA LEU A 188 -12.61 6.16 16.92
C LEU A 188 -12.79 5.08 17.99
N GLU A 189 -13.88 5.14 18.76
CA GLU A 189 -14.23 4.13 19.75
C GLU A 189 -14.54 2.78 19.11
N LEU A 190 -15.34 2.76 18.04
CA LEU A 190 -15.62 1.55 17.28
C LEU A 190 -14.33 0.93 16.73
N ALA A 191 -13.41 1.76 16.24
CA ALA A 191 -12.10 1.31 15.75
C ALA A 191 -11.26 0.67 16.85
N LYS A 192 -11.21 1.28 18.04
CA LYS A 192 -10.54 0.75 19.23
C LYS A 192 -11.14 -0.60 19.66
N SER A 193 -12.47 -0.72 19.71
CA SER A 193 -13.15 -1.98 20.04
C SER A 193 -12.85 -3.09 19.02
N LEU A 194 -12.79 -2.75 17.74
CA LEU A 194 -12.51 -3.71 16.65
C LEU A 194 -11.01 -3.97 16.44
N LYS A 195 -10.12 -3.21 17.08
CA LYS A 195 -8.66 -3.25 16.89
C LYS A 195 -8.26 -3.07 15.43
N VAL A 196 -8.92 -2.15 14.73
CA VAL A 196 -8.65 -1.80 13.33
C VAL A 196 -8.40 -0.31 13.21
N ASP A 197 -7.70 0.10 12.15
CA ASP A 197 -7.55 1.53 11.84
C ASP A 197 -8.94 2.17 11.61
N PRO A 198 -9.23 3.33 12.23
CA PRO A 198 -10.54 3.98 12.12
C PRO A 198 -10.91 4.35 10.68
N ARG A 199 -9.92 4.59 9.81
CA ARG A 199 -10.11 4.86 8.37
C ARG A 199 -10.64 3.64 7.62
N ALA A 200 -10.42 2.44 8.14
CA ALA A 200 -10.93 1.20 7.56
C ALA A 200 -12.37 0.89 8.00
N CYS A 201 -12.82 1.40 9.14
CA CYS A 201 -14.11 1.03 9.74
C CYS A 201 -15.14 2.16 9.87
N PHE A 202 -14.80 3.43 9.61
CA PHE A 202 -15.74 4.55 9.78
C PHE A 202 -17.06 4.39 9.02
N ARG A 203 -17.06 3.74 7.85
CA ARG A 203 -18.29 3.45 7.09
C ARG A 203 -19.25 2.54 7.85
N GLN A 204 -18.71 1.59 8.63
CA GLN A 204 -19.51 0.68 9.44
C GLN A 204 -20.25 1.42 10.56
N PHE A 205 -19.65 2.48 11.13
CA PHE A 205 -20.34 3.36 12.07
C PHE A 205 -21.59 3.97 11.41
N PHE A 206 -21.45 4.56 10.22
CA PHE A 206 -22.58 5.16 9.51
C PHE A 206 -23.65 4.14 9.09
N THR A 207 -23.26 2.92 8.75
CA THR A 207 -24.22 1.82 8.52
C THR A 207 -24.98 1.51 9.81
N LYS A 208 -24.26 1.32 10.93
CA LYS A 208 -24.87 1.01 12.22
C LYS A 208 -25.84 2.09 12.67
N ILE A 209 -25.43 3.36 12.69
CA ILE A 209 -26.29 4.44 13.21
C ILE A 209 -27.55 4.68 12.37
N LYS A 210 -27.52 4.35 11.06
CA LYS A 210 -28.70 4.44 10.18
C LYS A 210 -29.69 3.29 10.39
N THR A 211 -29.22 2.14 10.84
CA THR A 211 -30.03 0.94 11.06
C THR A 211 -30.17 0.57 12.53
N ALA A 212 -29.73 1.46 13.44
CA ALA A 212 -29.67 1.16 14.86
C ALA A 212 -31.06 1.23 15.49
N ASP A 213 -31.26 0.41 16.51
CA ASP A 213 -32.45 0.47 17.34
C ASP A 213 -32.49 1.78 18.15
N GLN A 214 -33.71 2.17 18.55
CA GLN A 214 -33.98 3.39 19.29
C GLN A 214 -33.05 3.59 20.50
N GLN A 215 -32.75 2.51 21.23
CA GLN A 215 -31.87 2.52 22.40
C GLN A 215 -30.44 3.00 22.09
N TYR A 216 -29.91 2.66 20.91
CA TYR A 216 -28.57 3.09 20.52
C TYR A 216 -28.55 4.57 20.13
N LEU A 217 -29.62 5.06 19.48
CA LEU A 217 -29.79 6.48 19.17
C LEU A 217 -29.99 7.32 20.43
N GLU A 218 -30.71 6.79 21.42
CA GLU A 218 -30.85 7.38 22.75
C GLU A 218 -29.49 7.52 23.43
N GLY A 219 -28.68 6.45 23.48
CA GLY A 219 -27.32 6.51 24.04
C GLY A 219 -26.41 7.51 23.32
N PHE A 220 -26.50 7.60 21.98
CA PHE A 220 -25.77 8.63 21.22
C PHE A 220 -26.22 10.05 21.60
N THR A 221 -27.53 10.25 21.80
CA THR A 221 -28.10 11.55 22.16
C THR A 221 -27.72 11.95 23.58
N GLU A 222 -27.74 11.00 24.52
CA GLU A 222 -27.29 11.22 25.91
C GLU A 222 -25.81 11.63 25.95
N GLU A 223 -24.95 10.94 25.21
CA GLU A 223 -23.53 11.30 25.12
C GLU A 223 -23.31 12.68 24.49
N LEU A 224 -24.12 13.04 23.48
CA LEU A 224 -24.09 14.37 22.87
C LEU A 224 -24.49 15.47 23.86
N GLU A 225 -25.57 15.28 24.61
CA GLU A 225 -26.00 16.27 25.60
C GLU A 225 -25.00 16.36 26.77
N ALA A 226 -24.49 15.23 27.25
CA ALA A 226 -23.42 15.21 28.26
C ALA A 226 -22.16 15.94 27.76
N PHE A 227 -21.81 15.80 26.49
CA PHE A 227 -20.69 16.51 25.89
C PHE A 227 -20.94 18.02 25.79
N LYS A 228 -22.13 18.45 25.36
CA LYS A 228 -22.50 19.89 25.33
C LYS A 228 -22.39 20.50 26.72
N GLU A 229 -22.87 19.82 27.77
CA GLU A 229 -22.73 20.28 29.15
C GLU A 229 -21.26 20.42 29.58
N ARG A 230 -20.41 19.44 29.23
CA ARG A 230 -18.96 19.55 29.47
C ARG A 230 -18.31 20.70 28.72
N VAL A 231 -18.77 21.04 27.52
CA VAL A 231 -18.29 22.19 26.75
C VAL A 231 -18.71 23.49 27.43
N ARG A 232 -19.99 23.63 27.78
CA ARG A 232 -20.52 24.79 28.53
C ARG A 232 -19.78 25.02 29.84
N GLY A 233 -19.53 23.96 30.61
CA GLY A 233 -18.75 24.03 31.84
C GLY A 233 -17.32 24.52 31.63
N ARG A 234 -16.64 24.01 30.59
CA ARG A 234 -15.26 24.45 30.24
C ARG A 234 -15.20 25.88 29.72
N ALA A 235 -16.19 26.32 28.95
CA ALA A 235 -16.29 27.69 28.47
C ALA A 235 -16.50 28.67 29.64
N ARG A 236 -17.41 28.35 30.57
CA ARG A 236 -17.63 29.13 31.81
C ARG A 236 -16.35 29.24 32.63
N ALA A 237 -15.62 28.14 32.82
CA ALA A 237 -14.35 28.15 33.55
C ALA A 237 -13.27 29.03 32.87
N ARG A 238 -13.23 29.07 31.52
CA ARG A 238 -12.33 29.97 30.78
C ARG A 238 -12.72 31.45 30.95
N LEU A 239 -14.02 31.76 30.87
CA LEU A 239 -14.55 33.11 31.09
C LEU A 239 -14.30 33.59 32.52
N GLU A 240 -14.57 32.75 33.52
CA GLU A 240 -14.35 33.07 34.94
C GLU A 240 -12.86 33.33 35.22
N LYS A 241 -11.97 32.53 34.64
CA LYS A 241 -10.52 32.76 34.75
C LYS A 241 -10.11 34.12 34.16
N ALA A 242 -10.59 34.45 32.96
CA ALA A 242 -10.30 35.74 32.32
C ALA A 242 -10.87 36.92 33.12
N LEU A 243 -12.06 36.76 33.71
CA LEU A 243 -12.67 37.77 34.57
C LEU A 243 -11.86 37.99 35.86
N ARG A 244 -11.43 36.92 36.52
CA ARG A 244 -10.57 37.02 37.72
C ARG A 244 -9.23 37.68 37.42
N GLU A 245 -8.59 37.33 36.31
CA GLU A 245 -7.34 37.98 35.87
C GLU A 245 -7.56 39.49 35.62
N TYR A 246 -8.67 39.87 35.00
CA TYR A 246 -9.04 41.27 34.80
C TYR A 246 -9.32 42.00 36.12
N GLU A 247 -10.06 41.38 37.04
CA GLU A 247 -10.33 41.93 38.37
C GLU A 247 -9.06 42.10 39.21
N GLU A 248 -8.10 41.17 39.10
CA GLU A 248 -6.78 41.26 39.72
C GLU A 248 -5.94 42.39 39.12
N GLU A 249 -5.96 42.58 37.79
CA GLU A 249 -5.28 43.70 37.14
C GLU A 249 -5.87 45.05 37.55
N GLU A 250 -7.20 45.18 37.58
CA GLU A 250 -7.88 46.37 38.06
C GLU A 250 -7.63 46.58 39.57
N ARG A 251 -7.52 45.49 40.34
CA ARG A 251 -7.09 45.53 41.75
C ARG A 251 -5.69 46.07 41.89
N GLN A 252 -4.75 45.65 41.05
CA GLN A 252 -3.37 46.17 41.08
C GLN A 252 -3.33 47.65 40.70
N LYS A 253 -4.11 48.10 39.71
CA LYS A 253 -4.18 49.52 39.30
C LYS A 253 -4.80 50.43 40.37
N ARG A 254 -5.73 49.92 41.19
CA ARG A 254 -6.38 50.68 42.27
C ARG A 254 -5.62 50.66 43.60
N LEU A 255 -4.53 49.89 43.72
CA LEU A 255 -3.72 49.90 44.94
C LEU A 255 -3.12 51.28 45.19
N GLY A 256 -3.30 51.79 46.42
CA GLY A 256 -2.66 53.02 46.86
C GLY A 256 -1.14 52.85 47.06
N PRO A 257 -0.40 53.93 47.36
CA PRO A 257 1.06 53.90 47.55
C PRO A 257 1.53 52.97 48.69
N GLY A 258 0.63 52.51 49.57
CA GLY A 258 0.89 51.51 50.61
C GLY A 258 0.55 50.06 50.24
N GLY A 259 0.18 49.77 48.98
CA GLY A 259 -0.20 48.42 48.53
C GLY A 259 -1.54 47.92 49.07
N LEU A 260 -2.32 48.79 49.71
CA LEU A 260 -3.67 48.49 50.18
C LEU A 260 -4.69 49.01 49.17
N ASP A 261 -5.75 48.24 48.99
CA ASP A 261 -6.89 48.60 48.15
C ASP A 261 -7.83 49.55 48.92
N PRO A 262 -8.07 50.78 48.44
CA PRO A 262 -8.96 51.73 49.10
C PRO A 262 -10.38 51.21 49.36
N VAL A 263 -10.89 50.33 48.49
CA VAL A 263 -12.25 49.77 48.63
C VAL A 263 -12.31 48.77 49.78
N GLU A 264 -11.35 47.84 49.84
CA GLU A 264 -11.24 46.88 50.94
C GLU A 264 -11.00 47.58 52.28
N VAL A 265 -10.18 48.64 52.28
CA VAL A 265 -9.96 49.46 53.48
C VAL A 265 -11.27 50.11 53.90
N TYR A 266 -12.02 50.74 52.98
CA TYR A 266 -13.29 51.40 53.30
C TYR A 266 -14.34 50.44 53.87
N GLU A 267 -14.48 49.24 53.29
CA GLU A 267 -15.40 48.21 53.80
C GLU A 267 -14.98 47.61 55.15
N SER A 268 -13.69 47.67 55.47
CA SER A 268 -13.14 47.17 56.75
C SER A 268 -13.17 48.20 57.89
N LEU A 269 -13.55 49.45 57.61
CA LEU A 269 -13.62 50.49 58.64
C LEU A 269 -14.85 50.28 59.55
N PRO A 270 -14.71 50.44 60.88
CA PRO A 270 -15.80 50.33 61.85
C PRO A 270 -16.92 51.36 61.69
#